data_AF-A0A966CVA0-F1
#
_entry.id   AF-A0A966CVA0-F1
#
_cell.length_a   1.000
_cell.length_b   1.000
_cell.length_c   1.000
_cell.angle_alpha   90.00
_cell.angle_beta   90.00
_cell.angle_gamma   90.00
#
_symmetry.space_group_name_H-M   'P 1'
#
loop_
_entity.id
_entity.type
_entity.pdbx_description
1 polymer ?
#
loop_
_entity_poly.entity_id
_entity_poly.type
_entity_poly.pdbx_seq_one_letter_code
_entity_poly.pdbx_strand_id
1 'polypeptide(L)'
;MELRKSAIFLQIGILIISSIINFTAFSKGYMPTPFQAFFSGLCVFTWFSYSLYNGCRNNSKYLIFCSLFWGIGLLLFVLGYLTKILFIGIPSIFFIAGALYGLKYIMNIGTDMILVIVYVSVSYLLILFAFFLGKFFYRE
;
A
#
# COMPACT_ATOMS: atom_id res chain seq x y z
N MET A 1 13.31 -15.98 -13.12
CA MET A 1 12.73 -16.01 -11.74
C MET A 1 13.29 -14.88 -10.87
N GLU A 2 14.56 -14.52 -11.02
CA GLU A 2 15.25 -13.52 -10.18
C GLU A 2 14.71 -12.09 -10.30
N LEU A 3 14.48 -11.58 -11.52
CA LEU A 3 13.87 -10.26 -11.76
C LEU A 3 12.53 -10.05 -11.03
N ARG A 4 11.75 -11.11 -10.79
CA ARG A 4 10.48 -11.03 -10.06
C ARG A 4 10.68 -10.86 -8.56
N LYS A 5 11.68 -11.55 -7.99
CA LYS A 5 12.02 -11.42 -6.57
C LYS A 5 12.56 -10.02 -6.27
N SER A 6 13.46 -9.52 -7.11
CA SER A 6 14.06 -8.18 -6.94
C SER A 6 13.02 -7.06 -6.96
N ALA A 7 12.00 -7.16 -7.81
CA ALA A 7 10.93 -6.17 -7.86
C ALA A 7 10.03 -6.19 -6.61
N ILE A 8 9.71 -7.36 -6.07
CA ILE A 8 8.96 -7.47 -4.81
C ILE A 8 9.79 -6.91 -3.64
N PHE A 9 11.09 -7.22 -3.58
CA PHE A 9 11.98 -6.63 -2.58
C PHE A 9 12.07 -5.12 -2.70
N LEU A 10 12.12 -4.58 -3.92
CA LEU A 10 12.08 -3.14 -4.16
C LEU A 10 10.77 -2.52 -3.65
N GLN A 11 9.62 -3.14 -3.91
CA GLN A 11 8.32 -2.67 -3.43
C GLN A 11 8.24 -2.67 -1.91
N ILE A 12 8.68 -3.75 -1.26
CA ILE A 12 8.74 -3.85 0.20
C ILE A 12 9.71 -2.80 0.76
N GLY A 13 10.87 -2.59 0.12
CA GLY A 13 11.85 -1.58 0.51
C GLY A 13 11.28 -0.15 0.43
N ILE A 14 10.63 0.20 -0.68
CA ILE A 14 9.97 1.50 -0.85
C ILE A 14 8.85 1.68 0.17
N LEU A 15 8.09 0.63 0.45
CA LEU A 15 7.04 0.64 1.47
C LEU A 15 7.64 0.90 2.85
N ILE A 16 8.72 0.22 3.23
CA ILE A 16 9.42 0.46 4.51
C ILE A 16 9.94 1.89 4.60
N ILE A 17 10.60 2.40 3.55
CA ILE A 17 11.13 3.77 3.52
C ILE A 17 9.98 4.78 3.66
N SER A 18 8.91 4.57 2.91
CA SER A 18 7.71 5.42 2.96
C SER A 18 7.08 5.39 4.34
N SER A 19 7.01 4.22 4.99
CA SER A 19 6.56 4.10 6.37
C SER A 19 7.42 4.89 7.33
N ILE A 20 8.75 4.74 7.29
CA ILE A 20 9.68 5.46 8.18
C ILE A 20 9.49 6.98 8.05
N ILE A 21 9.42 7.47 6.81
CA ILE A 21 9.27 8.91 6.52
C ILE A 21 7.92 9.45 7.01
N ASN A 22 6.85 8.67 6.89
CA ASN A 22 5.49 9.08 7.26
C ASN A 22 5.10 8.77 8.71
N PHE A 23 5.85 7.91 9.41
CA PHE A 23 5.46 7.38 10.72
C PHE A 23 5.31 8.47 11.79
N THR A 24 6.13 9.51 11.73
CA THR A 24 6.04 10.66 12.65
C THR A 24 4.75 11.45 12.45
N ALA A 25 4.34 11.66 11.19
CA ALA A 25 3.08 12.33 10.86
C ALA A 25 1.87 11.48 11.22
N PHE A 26 1.95 10.17 10.98
CA PHE A 26 0.92 9.23 11.37
C PHE A 26 0.73 9.20 12.90
N SER A 27 1.80 9.00 13.66
CA SER A 27 1.74 8.83 15.12
C SER A 27 1.27 10.08 15.87
N LYS A 28 1.57 11.27 15.33
CA LYS A 28 1.14 12.55 15.90
C LYS A 28 -0.16 13.09 15.27
N GLY A 29 -0.71 12.41 14.25
CA GLY A 29 -1.96 12.79 13.58
C GLY A 29 -1.93 14.11 12.79
N TYR A 30 -0.78 14.74 12.59
CA TYR A 30 -0.70 16.03 11.90
C TYR A 30 -0.74 15.87 10.36
N MET A 31 -0.91 16.98 9.64
CA MET A 31 -0.96 17.01 8.17
C MET A 31 0.43 16.69 7.57
N PRO A 32 0.56 15.65 6.72
CA PRO A 32 1.85 15.33 6.11
C PRO A 32 2.41 16.48 5.27
N THR A 33 3.73 16.52 5.10
CA THR A 33 4.39 17.47 4.19
C THR A 33 4.31 17.00 2.73
N PRO A 34 4.58 17.89 1.74
CA PRO A 34 4.68 17.47 0.33
C PRO A 34 5.72 16.35 0.10
N PHE A 35 6.82 16.37 0.86
CA PHE A 35 7.83 15.32 0.82
C PHE A 35 7.28 13.96 1.28
N GLN A 36 6.53 13.95 2.37
CA GLN A 36 5.85 12.76 2.88
C GLN A 36 4.80 12.22 1.88
N ALA A 37 4.04 13.13 1.27
CA ALA A 37 3.07 12.81 0.22
C ALA A 37 3.74 12.19 -1.02
N PHE A 38 4.89 12.71 -1.44
CA PHE A 38 5.67 12.17 -2.54
C PHE A 38 6.06 10.71 -2.31
N PHE A 39 6.52 10.35 -1.10
CA PHE A 39 6.88 8.95 -0.80
C PHE A 39 5.67 8.01 -0.79
N SER A 40 4.53 8.44 -0.24
CA SER A 40 3.30 7.64 -0.34
C SER A 40 2.85 7.49 -1.80
N GLY A 41 2.95 8.55 -2.60
CA GLY A 41 2.69 8.50 -4.04
C GLY A 41 3.63 7.55 -4.78
N LEU A 42 4.93 7.60 -4.48
CA LEU A 42 5.95 6.69 -5.04
C LEU A 42 5.63 5.24 -4.67
N CYS A 43 5.25 4.98 -3.42
CA CYS A 43 4.83 3.66 -2.96
C CYS A 43 3.66 3.17 -3.82
N VAL A 44 2.56 3.91 -3.92
CA VAL A 44 1.40 3.53 -4.75
C VAL A 44 1.80 3.34 -6.22
N PHE A 45 2.62 4.23 -6.78
CA PHE A 45 3.06 4.18 -8.16
C PHE A 45 3.88 2.92 -8.48
N THR A 46 4.77 2.50 -7.58
CA THR A 46 5.58 1.28 -7.77
C THR A 46 4.75 0.00 -7.73
N TRP A 47 3.73 -0.03 -6.85
CA TRP A 47 2.75 -1.13 -6.83
C TRP A 47 1.90 -1.13 -8.10
N PHE A 48 1.40 0.03 -8.53
CA PHE A 48 0.64 0.18 -9.77
C PHE A 48 1.45 -0.30 -10.99
N SER A 49 2.66 0.21 -11.18
CA SER A 49 3.50 -0.07 -12.36
C SER A 49 3.86 -1.55 -12.46
N TYR A 50 4.20 -2.18 -11.34
CA TYR A 50 4.52 -3.60 -11.32
C TYR A 50 3.28 -4.48 -11.49
N SER A 51 2.13 -4.01 -11.02
CA SER A 51 0.86 -4.69 -11.23
C SER A 51 0.46 -4.68 -12.70
N LEU A 52 0.61 -3.54 -13.37
CA LEU A 52 0.46 -3.42 -14.82
C LEU A 52 1.37 -4.40 -15.58
N TYR A 53 2.65 -4.43 -15.23
CA TYR A 53 3.61 -5.36 -15.84
C TYR A 53 3.24 -6.84 -15.66
N ASN A 54 2.77 -7.24 -14.47
CA ASN A 54 2.32 -8.61 -14.21
C ASN A 54 1.00 -8.92 -14.91
N GLY A 55 0.13 -7.92 -15.10
CA GLY A 55 -1.06 -7.99 -15.93
C GLY A 55 -0.73 -8.34 -17.38
N CYS A 56 0.22 -7.63 -17.99
CA CYS A 56 0.73 -7.89 -19.36
C CYS A 56 1.40 -9.25 -19.52
N ARG A 57 1.56 -10.04 -18.45
CA ARG A 57 2.11 -11.40 -18.48
C ARG A 57 1.15 -12.44 -17.93
N ASN A 58 -0.11 -12.04 -17.70
CA ASN A 58 -1.18 -12.87 -17.15
C ASN A 58 -0.76 -13.63 -15.88
N ASN A 59 0.07 -13.02 -15.02
CA ASN A 59 0.62 -13.69 -13.85
C ASN A 59 -0.35 -13.63 -12.65
N SER A 60 -1.38 -14.46 -12.65
CA SER A 60 -2.41 -14.47 -11.59
C SER A 60 -1.88 -14.75 -10.18
N LYS A 61 -0.72 -15.42 -10.04
CA LYS A 61 -0.08 -15.64 -8.72
C LYS A 61 0.32 -14.33 -8.05
N TYR A 62 0.70 -13.32 -8.83
CA TYR A 62 1.01 -11.99 -8.31
C TYR A 62 -0.23 -11.30 -7.73
N LEU A 63 -1.38 -11.47 -8.38
CA LEU A 63 -2.65 -10.91 -7.89
C LEU A 63 -3.02 -11.51 -6.53
N ILE A 64 -2.88 -12.83 -6.38
CA ILE A 64 -3.11 -13.53 -5.10
C ILE A 64 -2.18 -12.98 -4.02
N PHE A 65 -0.89 -12.80 -4.32
CA PHE A 65 0.06 -12.20 -3.40
C PHE A 65 -0.37 -10.78 -2.96
N CYS A 66 -0.78 -9.92 -3.90
CA CYS A 66 -1.24 -8.58 -3.58
C CYS A 66 -2.49 -8.62 -2.69
N SER A 67 -3.48 -9.43 -3.04
CA SER A 67 -4.71 -9.57 -2.27
C SER A 67 -4.43 -10.04 -0.85
N LEU A 68 -3.53 -11.01 -0.67
CA LEU A 68 -3.12 -11.47 0.66
C LEU A 68 -2.35 -10.38 1.41
N PHE A 69 -1.40 -9.72 0.77
CA PHE A 69 -0.58 -8.68 1.42
C PHE A 69 -1.44 -7.52 1.95
N TRP A 70 -2.24 -6.91 1.07
CA TRP A 70 -3.10 -5.78 1.42
C TRP A 70 -4.27 -6.21 2.32
N GLY A 71 -4.87 -7.37 2.05
CA GLY A 71 -5.99 -7.90 2.83
C GLY A 71 -5.59 -8.30 4.24
N ILE A 72 -4.49 -9.04 4.42
CA ILE A 72 -3.99 -9.43 5.74
C ILE A 72 -3.62 -8.18 6.53
N GLY A 73 -2.93 -7.21 5.93
CA GLY A 73 -2.58 -6.02 6.68
C GLY A 73 -3.82 -5.18 7.06
N LEU A 74 -4.82 -5.02 6.17
CA LEU A 74 -6.07 -4.37 6.55
C LEU A 74 -6.77 -5.13 7.69
N LEU A 75 -6.82 -6.46 7.61
CA LEU A 75 -7.40 -7.30 8.66
C LEU A 75 -6.67 -7.11 9.99
N LEU A 76 -5.33 -7.15 10.00
CA LEU A 76 -4.51 -6.94 11.19
C LEU A 76 -4.70 -5.52 11.77
N PHE A 77 -4.91 -4.50 10.92
CA PHE A 77 -5.23 -3.15 11.37
C PHE A 77 -6.57 -3.12 12.10
N VAL A 78 -7.62 -3.68 11.48
CA VAL A 78 -8.98 -3.73 12.05
C VAL A 78 -8.98 -4.54 13.34
N LEU A 79 -8.33 -5.71 13.36
CA LEU A 79 -8.22 -6.54 14.56
C LEU A 79 -7.45 -5.83 15.67
N GLY A 80 -6.31 -5.22 15.37
CA GLY A 80 -5.52 -4.45 16.34
C GLY A 80 -6.32 -3.29 16.94
N TYR A 81 -7.14 -2.61 16.12
CA TYR A 81 -8.03 -1.55 16.57
C TYR A 81 -9.15 -2.07 17.48
N LEU A 82 -9.89 -3.11 17.06
CA LEU A 82 -11.03 -3.66 17.80
C LEU A 82 -10.62 -4.34 19.12
N THR A 83 -9.52 -5.10 19.10
CA THR A 83 -9.05 -5.85 20.27
C THR A 83 -8.19 -5.01 21.21
N LYS A 84 -7.77 -3.81 20.79
CA LYS A 84 -6.77 -2.97 21.47
C LYS A 84 -5.42 -3.68 21.70
N ILE A 85 -5.15 -4.77 20.99
CA ILE A 85 -3.88 -5.49 21.07
C ILE A 85 -2.88 -4.78 20.16
N LEU A 86 -2.09 -3.90 20.77
CA LEU A 86 -1.07 -3.09 20.08
C LEU A 86 -0.08 -3.95 19.28
N PHE A 87 0.30 -5.14 19.77
CA PHE A 87 1.25 -6.01 19.09
C PHE A 87 0.78 -6.51 17.71
N ILE A 88 -0.54 -6.62 17.52
CA ILE A 88 -1.16 -7.03 16.25
C ILE A 88 -1.36 -5.82 15.33
N GLY A 89 -1.75 -4.67 15.90
CA GLY A 89 -2.00 -3.45 15.16
C GLY A 89 -0.74 -2.75 14.66
N ILE A 90 0.33 -2.72 15.46
CA ILE A 90 1.57 -1.96 15.16
C ILE A 90 2.21 -2.38 13.84
N PRO A 91 2.41 -3.69 13.53
CA PRO A 91 2.98 -4.09 12.25
C PRO A 91 2.15 -3.59 11.07
N SER A 92 0.83 -3.71 11.14
CA SER A 92 -0.05 -3.23 10.08
C SER A 92 -0.05 -1.71 9.96
N ILE A 93 -0.11 -1.01 11.10
CA ILE A 93 0.03 0.45 11.15
C ILE A 93 1.33 0.87 10.48
N PHE A 94 2.44 0.20 10.80
CA PHE A 94 3.73 0.56 10.25
C PHE A 94 3.77 0.29 8.74
N PHE A 95 3.53 -0.94 8.30
CA PHE A 95 3.73 -1.33 6.90
C PHE A 95 2.66 -0.78 5.95
N ILE A 96 1.41 -0.62 6.42
CA ILE A 96 0.31 -0.22 5.54
C ILE A 96 -0.09 1.23 5.80
N ALA A 97 -0.58 1.52 7.01
CA ALA A 97 -1.13 2.85 7.30
C ALA A 97 -0.05 3.93 7.21
N GLY A 98 1.15 3.65 7.73
CA GLY A 98 2.30 4.52 7.72
C GLY A 98 2.76 4.83 6.30
N ALA A 99 2.98 3.80 5.47
CA ALA A 99 3.42 3.97 4.09
C ALA A 99 2.47 4.86 3.28
N LEU A 100 1.17 4.76 3.53
CA LEU A 100 0.13 5.48 2.78
C LEU A 100 -0.31 6.81 3.43
N TYR A 101 0.15 7.14 4.64
CA TYR A 101 -0.36 8.30 5.38
C TYR A 101 -0.13 9.63 4.65
N GLY A 102 0.92 9.76 3.85
CA GLY A 102 1.18 10.92 3.01
C GLY A 102 0.06 11.23 2.01
N LEU A 103 -0.80 10.26 1.67
CA LEU A 103 -2.00 10.50 0.85
C LEU A 103 -2.98 11.47 1.50
N LYS A 104 -2.91 11.66 2.83
CA LYS A 104 -3.69 12.69 3.54
C LYS A 104 -3.44 14.09 3.03
N TYR A 105 -2.22 14.37 2.57
CA TYR A 105 -1.90 15.66 1.96
C TYR A 105 -2.72 15.92 0.69
N ILE A 106 -2.95 14.87 -0.11
CA ILE A 106 -3.63 14.95 -1.41
C ILE A 106 -5.15 14.88 -1.23
N MET A 107 -5.62 13.96 -0.39
CA MET A 107 -7.05 13.65 -0.26
C MET A 107 -7.76 14.53 0.77
N ASN A 108 -7.01 15.19 1.67
CA ASN A 108 -7.52 16.08 2.72
C ASN A 108 -8.66 15.47 3.58
N ILE A 109 -8.53 14.17 3.91
CA ILE A 109 -9.50 13.44 4.75
C ILE A 109 -9.07 13.49 6.23
N GLY A 110 -10.05 13.52 7.14
CA GLY A 110 -9.85 13.52 8.58
C GLY A 110 -9.09 12.29 9.12
N THR A 111 -8.46 12.45 10.28
CA THR A 111 -7.55 11.45 10.90
C THR A 111 -8.28 10.40 11.74
N ASP A 112 -9.09 9.57 11.07
CA ASP A 112 -9.85 8.51 11.75
C ASP A 112 -9.52 7.12 11.20
N MET A 113 -10.04 6.06 11.83
CA MET A 113 -9.92 4.68 11.35
C MET A 113 -10.35 4.54 9.88
N ILE A 114 -11.38 5.30 9.49
CA ILE A 114 -11.91 5.38 8.12
C ILE A 114 -10.80 5.77 7.12
N LEU A 115 -9.87 6.62 7.54
CA LEU A 115 -8.75 7.07 6.72
C LEU A 115 -7.89 5.92 6.21
N VAL A 116 -7.49 5.04 7.11
CA VAL A 116 -6.61 3.91 6.79
C VAL A 116 -7.34 2.94 5.87
N ILE A 117 -8.61 2.67 6.13
CA ILE A 117 -9.44 1.83 5.27
C ILE A 117 -9.50 2.44 3.86
N VAL A 118 -9.80 3.73 3.74
CA VAL A 118 -9.90 4.43 2.46
C VAL A 118 -8.58 4.36 1.69
N TYR A 119 -7.44 4.65 2.32
CA TYR A 119 -6.14 4.63 1.62
C TYR A 119 -5.75 3.24 1.14
N VAL A 120 -6.00 2.21 1.96
CA VAL A 120 -5.73 0.83 1.59
C VAL A 120 -6.65 0.40 0.46
N SER A 121 -7.94 0.69 0.55
CA SER A 121 -8.91 0.36 -0.48
C SER A 121 -8.58 1.05 -1.80
N VAL A 122 -8.30 2.35 -1.80
CA VAL A 122 -7.92 3.09 -3.01
C VAL A 122 -6.63 2.54 -3.61
N SER A 123 -5.60 2.31 -2.79
CA SER A 123 -4.33 1.76 -3.25
C SER A 123 -4.50 0.36 -3.85
N TYR A 124 -5.30 -0.51 -3.21
CA TYR A 124 -5.58 -1.85 -3.70
C TYR A 124 -6.43 -1.83 -4.98
N LEU A 125 -7.45 -0.96 -5.08
CA LEU A 125 -8.23 -0.78 -6.30
C LEU A 125 -7.37 -0.31 -7.47
N LEU A 126 -6.41 0.60 -7.24
CA LEU A 126 -5.44 1.01 -8.24
C LEU A 126 -4.55 -0.15 -8.70
N ILE A 127 -4.13 -1.02 -7.77
CA ILE A 127 -3.37 -2.23 -8.10
C ILE A 127 -4.20 -3.20 -8.94
N LEU A 128 -5.45 -3.44 -8.58
CA LEU A 128 -6.37 -4.28 -9.35
C LEU A 128 -6.59 -3.72 -10.75
N PHE A 129 -6.91 -2.42 -10.83
CA PHE A 129 -7.12 -1.72 -12.09
C PHE A 129 -5.90 -1.84 -12.99
N ALA A 130 -4.70 -1.59 -12.46
CA ALA A 130 -3.45 -1.74 -13.21
C ALA A 130 -3.25 -3.16 -13.73
N PHE A 131 -3.51 -4.19 -12.90
CA PHE A 131 -3.39 -5.59 -13.32
C PHE A 131 -4.32 -5.90 -14.49
N PHE A 132 -5.60 -5.54 -14.37
CA PHE A 132 -6.59 -5.81 -15.42
C PHE A 132 -6.32 -5.00 -16.68
N LEU A 133 -5.88 -3.75 -16.55
CA LEU A 133 -5.43 -2.93 -17.68
C LEU A 133 -4.27 -3.59 -18.40
N GLY A 134 -3.28 -4.11 -17.68
CA GLY A 134 -2.15 -4.82 -18.27
C GLY A 134 -2.58 -6.09 -18.96
N LYS A 135 -3.52 -6.83 -18.36
CA LYS A 135 -4.10 -8.04 -18.95
C LYS A 135 -4.87 -7.75 -20.24
N PHE A 136 -5.54 -6.60 -20.34
CA PHE A 136 -6.20 -6.17 -21.57
C PHE A 136 -5.21 -5.99 -22.74
N PHE A 137 -3.98 -5.56 -22.45
CA PHE A 137 -2.92 -5.43 -23.46
C PHE A 137 -2.13 -6.73 -23.69
N TYR A 138 -2.43 -7.81 -22.98
CA TYR A 138 -1.78 -9.10 -23.20
C TYR A 138 -2.25 -9.67 -24.55
N ARG A 139 -1.31 -9.79 -25.49
CA ARG A 139 -1.50 -10.53 -26.74
C ARG A 139 -0.84 -11.90 -26.56
N GLU A 140 -1.62 -12.96 -26.77
CA GLU A 140 -1.15 -14.35 -26.78
C GLU A 140 -0.14 -14.62 -27.89
#